data_AF-A0AAX2LSD2-F1
#
_entry.id   AF-A0AAX2LSD2-F1
#
_cell.length_a   1.000
_cell.length_b   1.000
_cell.length_c   1.000
_cell.angle_alpha   90.00
_cell.angle_beta   90.00
_cell.angle_gamma   90.00
#
_symmetry.space_group_name_H-M   'P 1'
#
loop_
_entity.id
_entity.type
_entity.pdbx_description
1 polymer ?
#
loop_
_entity_poly.entity_id
_entity_poly.type
_entity_poly.pdbx_seq_one_letter_code
_entity_poly.pdbx_strand_id
1 'polypeptide(L)'
;MFKKFLLKSLVKFKARERVYLGSKSSLENNDMYFIWTKDSKKYYLESIEGENVLTFHYPDPDSDDAETHKIPFSQLSQYDLLIKHHYRLWQLEYTTLLSAYIYNVLGINRVKWFFEQSRDKKTISYYEKFELLSVVLKHRDASNEVNFYALKREIYGNSSEKRTDYTHNMDLRWKLLALQESGDVSFKDEVLYLSNITVNPQALNTLSAYQREERKHRDSIRMARIQQTIAFLLFISAVINVYFTHIADKGT
;
A
#
# COMPACT_ATOMS: atom_id res chain seq x y z
N MET A 1 13.73 -17.06 -33.82
CA MET A 1 14.95 -16.20 -33.73
C MET A 1 14.71 -14.92 -32.90
N PHE A 2 13.69 -14.11 -33.22
CA PHE A 2 13.40 -12.85 -32.51
C PHE A 2 13.08 -13.00 -31.00
N LYS A 3 12.21 -13.96 -30.61
CA LYS A 3 11.91 -14.24 -29.18
C LYS A 3 13.15 -14.57 -28.35
N LYS A 4 14.08 -15.35 -28.94
CA LYS A 4 15.35 -15.75 -28.31
C LYS A 4 16.25 -14.53 -28.06
N PHE A 5 16.33 -13.62 -29.02
CA PHE A 5 17.08 -12.37 -28.87
C PHE A 5 16.51 -11.50 -27.75
N LEU A 6 15.18 -11.27 -27.75
CA LEU A 6 14.52 -10.47 -26.71
C LEU A 6 14.71 -11.07 -25.32
N LEU A 7 14.50 -12.39 -25.18
CA LEU A 7 14.68 -13.07 -23.90
C LEU A 7 16.13 -12.91 -23.41
N LYS A 8 17.13 -13.21 -24.24
CA LYS A 8 18.55 -13.01 -23.88
C LYS A 8 18.87 -11.58 -23.44
N SER A 9 18.26 -10.58 -24.10
CA SER A 9 18.45 -9.18 -23.73
C SER A 9 17.83 -8.83 -22.38
N LEU A 10 16.70 -9.46 -22.04
CA LEU A 10 15.97 -9.22 -20.80
C LEU A 10 16.48 -10.05 -19.61
N VAL A 11 17.10 -11.21 -19.83
CA VAL A 11 17.64 -12.07 -18.76
C VAL A 11 18.69 -11.38 -17.90
N LYS A 12 19.37 -10.35 -18.40
CA LYS A 12 20.29 -9.53 -17.58
C LYS A 12 19.60 -8.82 -16.41
N PHE A 13 18.28 -8.62 -16.50
CA PHE A 13 17.44 -8.06 -15.45
C PHE A 13 16.70 -9.15 -14.65
N LYS A 14 17.05 -10.42 -14.85
CA LYS A 14 16.40 -11.53 -14.12
C LYS A 14 16.65 -11.34 -12.63
N ALA A 15 15.57 -11.42 -11.85
CA ALA A 15 15.65 -11.49 -10.40
C ALA A 15 16.59 -12.66 -9.98
N ARG A 16 17.59 -12.37 -9.15
CA ARG A 16 18.55 -13.39 -8.69
C ARG A 16 17.91 -14.40 -7.74
N GLU A 17 16.97 -13.94 -6.93
CA GLU A 17 16.23 -14.71 -5.92
C GLU A 17 14.77 -14.22 -5.85
N ARG A 18 13.97 -14.66 -4.87
CA ARG A 18 12.68 -14.04 -4.51
C ARG A 18 12.91 -12.60 -3.98
N VAL A 19 13.32 -11.68 -4.86
CA VAL A 19 13.39 -10.23 -4.67
C VAL A 19 12.12 -9.69 -4.03
N TYR A 20 12.35 -9.02 -2.91
CA TYR A 20 11.37 -8.34 -2.07
C TYR A 20 11.14 -6.91 -2.58
N LEU A 21 9.88 -6.46 -2.61
CA LEU A 21 9.57 -5.05 -2.85
C LEU A 21 10.33 -4.18 -1.83
N GLY A 22 10.92 -3.08 -2.30
CA GLY A 22 11.73 -2.15 -1.51
C GLY A 22 13.02 -2.70 -0.90
N SER A 23 13.49 -3.88 -1.31
CA SER A 23 14.88 -4.28 -1.07
C SER A 23 15.83 -3.45 -1.94
N LYS A 24 17.05 -3.21 -1.45
CA LYS A 24 18.10 -2.50 -2.21
C LYS A 24 18.31 -3.10 -3.61
N SER A 25 18.24 -4.43 -3.75
CA SER A 25 18.27 -5.12 -5.04
C SER A 25 17.14 -4.68 -5.98
N SER A 26 15.88 -4.69 -5.52
CA SER A 26 14.73 -4.30 -6.35
C SER A 26 14.79 -2.84 -6.83
N LEU A 27 15.52 -2.00 -6.10
CA LEU A 27 15.68 -0.58 -6.37
C LEU A 27 16.83 -0.30 -7.35
N GLU A 28 17.89 -1.11 -7.29
CA GLU A 28 19.10 -0.95 -8.12
C GLU A 28 19.06 -1.80 -9.41
N ASN A 29 18.44 -2.99 -9.37
CA ASN A 29 18.62 -4.02 -10.40
C ASN A 29 17.44 -4.17 -11.41
N ASN A 30 16.32 -3.46 -11.23
CA ASN A 30 15.12 -3.60 -12.07
C ASN A 30 14.69 -5.07 -12.25
N ASP A 31 14.45 -5.75 -11.14
CA ASP A 31 14.32 -7.20 -11.12
C ASP A 31 13.05 -7.68 -11.86
N MET A 32 13.24 -8.59 -12.82
CA MET A 32 12.18 -9.22 -13.62
C MET A 32 12.10 -10.72 -13.31
N TYR A 33 10.89 -11.19 -13.06
CA TYR A 33 10.56 -12.61 -13.01
C TYR A 33 9.87 -13.01 -14.28
N PHE A 34 10.37 -14.07 -14.91
CA PHE A 34 9.76 -14.68 -16.07
C PHE A 34 9.12 -15.98 -15.59
N ILE A 35 7.81 -16.07 -15.73
CA ILE A 35 6.99 -17.16 -15.26
C ILE A 35 6.29 -17.74 -16.47
N TRP A 36 6.60 -18.98 -16.82
CA TRP A 36 5.83 -19.73 -17.79
C TRP A 36 4.79 -20.58 -17.07
N THR A 37 3.55 -20.55 -17.56
CA THR A 37 2.46 -21.36 -17.04
C THR A 37 1.98 -22.36 -18.08
N LYS A 38 1.83 -23.61 -17.65
CA LYS A 38 1.24 -24.70 -18.43
C LYS A 38 0.60 -25.69 -17.47
N ASP A 39 -0.63 -26.10 -17.74
CA ASP A 39 -1.38 -27.06 -16.92
C ASP A 39 -1.40 -26.69 -15.42
N SER A 40 -1.64 -25.40 -15.12
CA SER A 40 -1.61 -24.79 -13.76
C SER A 40 -0.26 -24.81 -13.04
N LYS A 41 0.80 -25.36 -13.65
CA LYS A 41 2.17 -25.31 -13.10
C LYS A 41 2.85 -24.01 -13.49
N LYS A 42 3.64 -23.46 -12.56
CA LYS A 42 4.46 -22.26 -12.75
C LYS A 42 5.93 -22.64 -12.84
N TYR A 43 6.57 -22.20 -13.91
CA TYR A 43 7.98 -22.42 -14.22
C TYR A 43 8.72 -21.09 -14.21
N TYR A 44 9.60 -20.89 -13.24
CA TYR A 44 10.36 -19.65 -13.07
C TYR A 44 11.67 -19.74 -13.83
N LEU A 45 12.02 -18.72 -14.60
CA LEU A 45 13.29 -18.69 -15.32
C LEU A 45 14.50 -18.75 -14.39
N GLU A 46 15.39 -19.68 -14.68
CA GLU A 46 16.71 -19.75 -14.07
C GLU A 46 17.76 -19.13 -14.99
N SER A 47 17.93 -19.71 -16.18
CA SER A 47 19.00 -19.36 -17.11
C SER A 47 18.66 -19.82 -18.53
N ILE A 48 19.53 -19.48 -19.47
CA ILE A 48 19.40 -19.91 -20.87
C ILE A 48 20.65 -20.69 -21.25
N GLU A 49 20.46 -21.93 -21.69
CA GLU A 49 21.53 -22.81 -22.15
C GLU A 49 21.28 -23.23 -23.61
N GLY A 50 22.06 -22.67 -24.53
CA GLY A 50 21.99 -23.02 -25.95
C GLY A 50 20.61 -22.78 -26.57
N GLU A 51 19.87 -23.86 -26.84
CA GLU A 51 18.50 -23.87 -27.38
C GLU A 51 17.42 -24.17 -26.34
N ASN A 52 17.76 -24.13 -25.06
CA ASN A 52 16.84 -24.41 -23.97
C ASN A 52 16.80 -23.28 -22.96
N VAL A 53 15.65 -23.17 -22.30
CA VAL A 53 15.42 -22.34 -21.14
C VAL A 53 15.40 -23.25 -19.93
N LEU A 54 16.28 -23.00 -18.96
CA LEU A 54 16.24 -23.66 -17.67
C LEU A 54 15.26 -22.92 -16.77
N THR A 55 14.39 -23.68 -16.12
CA THR A 55 13.35 -23.16 -15.26
C THR A 55 13.27 -23.99 -13.98
N PHE A 56 12.76 -23.40 -12.91
CA PHE A 56 12.45 -24.12 -11.68
C PHE A 56 10.95 -24.20 -11.47
N HIS A 57 10.50 -25.34 -10.97
CA HIS A 57 9.13 -25.55 -10.51
C HIS A 57 9.16 -25.96 -9.04
N TYR A 58 8.29 -25.34 -8.24
CA TYR A 58 8.05 -25.75 -6.86
C TYR A 58 6.78 -26.60 -6.86
N PRO A 59 6.87 -27.92 -6.61
CA PRO A 59 5.70 -28.80 -6.56
C PRO A 59 4.81 -28.46 -5.37
N ASP A 60 5.42 -28.04 -4.27
CA ASP A 60 4.77 -27.58 -3.05
C ASP A 60 5.12 -26.09 -2.81
N PRO A 61 4.12 -25.20 -2.64
CA PRO A 61 4.36 -23.79 -2.36
C PRO A 61 5.13 -23.52 -1.05
N ASP A 62 5.09 -24.45 -0.10
CA ASP A 62 5.71 -24.32 1.21
C ASP A 62 7.05 -25.07 1.33
N SER A 63 7.46 -25.79 0.28
CA SER A 63 8.78 -26.42 0.19
C SER A 63 9.78 -25.55 -0.57
N ASP A 64 11.03 -25.56 -0.09
CA ASP A 64 12.17 -24.95 -0.79
C ASP A 64 12.76 -25.89 -1.86
N ASP A 65 12.27 -27.13 -1.96
CA ASP A 65 12.73 -28.11 -2.95
C ASP A 65 12.19 -27.75 -4.34
N ALA A 66 13.08 -27.21 -5.18
CA ALA A 66 12.77 -26.81 -6.54
C ALA A 66 13.26 -27.86 -7.55
N GLU A 67 12.38 -28.25 -8.48
CA GLU A 67 12.73 -29.14 -9.59
C GLU A 67 13.15 -28.33 -10.81
N THR A 68 14.37 -28.54 -11.31
CA THR A 68 14.84 -27.93 -12.56
C THR A 68 14.21 -28.62 -13.76
N HIS A 69 13.63 -27.81 -14.65
CA HIS A 69 12.99 -28.20 -15.89
C HIS A 69 13.65 -27.49 -17.07
N LYS A 70 13.97 -28.26 -18.10
CA LYS A 70 14.59 -27.77 -19.33
C LYS A 70 13.54 -27.68 -20.44
N ILE A 71 13.21 -26.47 -20.87
CA ILE A 71 12.19 -26.21 -21.89
C ILE A 71 12.87 -25.76 -23.19
N PRO A 72 12.76 -26.52 -24.29
CA PRO A 72 13.26 -26.09 -25.59
C PRO A 72 12.59 -24.81 -26.08
N PHE A 73 13.33 -23.91 -26.74
CA PHE A 73 12.76 -22.67 -27.30
C PHE A 73 11.60 -22.91 -28.27
N SER A 74 11.60 -24.04 -28.98
CA SER A 74 10.52 -24.44 -29.88
C SER A 74 9.20 -24.70 -29.14
N GLN A 75 9.27 -25.18 -27.90
CA GLN A 75 8.11 -25.56 -27.09
C GLN A 75 7.55 -24.42 -26.24
N LEU A 76 8.28 -23.31 -26.08
CA LEU A 76 7.83 -22.14 -25.31
C LEU A 76 6.51 -21.52 -25.82
N SER A 77 6.13 -21.79 -27.07
CA SER A 77 4.84 -21.36 -27.63
C SER A 77 3.63 -22.04 -26.97
N GLN A 78 3.84 -23.18 -26.31
CA GLN A 78 2.82 -23.94 -25.59
C GLN A 78 2.62 -23.47 -24.15
N TYR A 79 3.36 -22.44 -23.72
CA TYR A 79 3.32 -21.92 -22.36
C TYR A 79 2.86 -20.46 -22.41
N ASP A 80 2.01 -20.09 -21.47
CA ASP A 80 1.65 -18.69 -21.25
C ASP A 80 2.79 -18.02 -20.49
N LEU A 81 3.26 -16.88 -21.00
CA LEU A 81 4.33 -16.12 -20.37
C LEU A 81 3.76 -14.97 -19.56
N LEU A 82 4.11 -14.92 -18.28
CA LEU A 82 3.90 -13.78 -17.40
C LEU A 82 5.26 -13.25 -16.94
N ILE A 83 5.52 -11.98 -17.22
CA ILE A 83 6.73 -11.30 -16.78
C ILE A 83 6.31 -10.31 -15.68
N LYS A 84 6.76 -10.55 -14.45
CA LYS A 84 6.57 -9.62 -13.34
C LYS A 84 7.83 -8.79 -13.16
N HIS A 85 7.74 -7.52 -13.48
CA HIS A 85 8.82 -6.57 -13.33
C HIS A 85 8.59 -5.74 -12.07
N HIS A 86 9.49 -5.88 -11.11
CA HIS A 86 9.49 -5.11 -9.88
C HIS A 86 10.39 -3.89 -10.08
N TYR A 87 9.75 -2.73 -10.21
CA TYR A 87 10.43 -1.45 -10.33
C TYR A 87 10.14 -0.60 -9.10
N ARG A 88 11.11 -0.51 -8.18
CA ARG A 88 10.93 0.09 -6.86
C ARG A 88 9.79 -0.58 -6.08
N LEU A 89 8.60 -0.02 -6.19
CA LEU A 89 7.38 -0.51 -5.58
C LEU A 89 6.38 -1.06 -6.55
N TRP A 90 6.61 -0.83 -7.82
CA TRP A 90 5.67 -1.15 -8.86
C TRP A 90 5.86 -2.59 -9.24
N GLN A 91 4.79 -3.35 -9.19
CA GLN A 91 4.72 -4.62 -9.89
C GLN A 91 4.04 -4.36 -11.23
N LEU A 92 4.83 -4.43 -12.30
CA LEU A 92 4.33 -4.36 -13.65
C LEU A 92 4.24 -5.77 -14.20
N GLU A 93 3.13 -6.07 -14.85
CA GLU A 93 2.88 -7.39 -15.43
C GLU A 93 2.83 -7.27 -16.95
N TYR A 94 3.59 -8.11 -17.63
CA TYR A 94 3.62 -8.18 -19.08
C TYR A 94 3.35 -9.61 -19.53
N THR A 95 2.50 -9.77 -20.54
CA THR A 95 2.20 -11.09 -21.12
C THR A 95 3.10 -11.44 -22.31
N THR A 96 3.95 -10.51 -22.76
CA THR A 96 4.85 -10.73 -23.90
C THR A 96 6.27 -10.20 -23.65
N LEU A 97 7.27 -10.86 -24.25
CA LEU A 97 8.66 -10.40 -24.23
C LEU A 97 8.86 -9.05 -24.92
N LEU A 98 8.11 -8.80 -26.00
CA LEU A 98 8.23 -7.56 -26.75
C LEU A 98 7.72 -6.37 -25.94
N SER A 99 6.57 -6.51 -25.27
CA SER A 99 6.08 -5.47 -24.37
C SER A 99 7.07 -5.23 -23.23
N ALA A 100 7.57 -6.28 -22.56
CA ALA A 100 8.56 -6.10 -21.50
C ALA A 100 9.83 -5.38 -21.98
N TYR A 101 10.31 -5.70 -23.18
CA TYR A 101 11.47 -5.04 -23.79
C TYR A 101 11.22 -3.57 -24.10
N ILE A 102 10.12 -3.25 -24.80
CA ILE A 102 9.78 -1.87 -25.18
C ILE A 102 9.61 -1.00 -23.93
N TYR A 103 8.84 -1.49 -22.93
CA TYR A 103 8.59 -0.72 -21.71
C TYR A 103 9.84 -0.48 -20.87
N ASN A 104 10.79 -1.44 -20.88
CA ASN A 104 12.07 -1.29 -20.20
C ASN A 104 13.01 -0.34 -20.96
N VAL A 105 13.17 -0.52 -22.29
CA VAL A 105 14.07 0.28 -23.13
C VAL A 105 13.61 1.73 -23.26
N LEU A 106 12.32 1.95 -23.52
CA LEU A 106 11.75 3.30 -23.63
C LEU A 106 11.60 3.99 -22.28
N GLY A 107 11.93 3.32 -21.17
CA GLY A 107 11.81 3.88 -19.83
C GLY A 107 10.40 4.31 -19.47
N ILE A 108 9.36 3.78 -20.15
CA ILE A 108 7.95 4.14 -19.91
C ILE A 108 7.58 3.87 -18.45
N ASN A 109 8.21 2.87 -17.82
CA ASN A 109 8.06 2.58 -16.39
C ASN A 109 8.47 3.78 -15.51
N ARG A 110 9.50 4.54 -15.91
CA ARG A 110 9.94 5.77 -15.21
C ARG A 110 8.96 6.91 -15.42
N VAL A 111 8.41 7.05 -16.63
CA VAL A 111 7.41 8.06 -16.98
C VAL A 111 6.11 7.82 -16.20
N LYS A 112 5.64 6.56 -16.16
CA LYS A 112 4.48 6.15 -15.36
C LYS A 112 4.71 6.44 -13.88
N TRP A 113 5.88 6.09 -13.34
CA TRP A 113 6.26 6.43 -11.96
C TRP A 113 6.17 7.94 -11.69
N PHE A 114 6.72 8.76 -12.59
CA PHE A 114 6.72 10.22 -12.45
C PHE A 114 5.30 10.80 -12.45
N PHE A 115 4.43 10.35 -13.36
CA PHE A 115 3.04 10.80 -13.42
C PHE A 115 2.21 10.30 -12.23
N GLU A 116 2.45 9.09 -11.72
CA GLU A 116 1.73 8.58 -10.55
C GLU A 116 2.22 9.18 -9.24
N GLN A 117 3.47 9.67 -9.17
CA GLN A 117 3.90 10.53 -8.06
C GLN A 117 3.09 11.84 -8.00
N SER A 118 2.59 12.32 -9.14
CA SER A 118 1.74 13.50 -9.23
C SER A 118 0.23 13.22 -9.14
N ARG A 119 -0.22 12.00 -9.45
CA ARG A 119 -1.65 11.65 -9.45
C ARG A 119 -2.07 11.24 -8.04
N ASP A 120 -2.84 12.14 -7.43
CA ASP A 120 -3.56 11.97 -6.18
C ASP A 120 -2.70 11.51 -4.99
N LYS A 121 -2.10 12.51 -4.33
CA LYS A 121 -2.02 12.49 -2.88
C LYS A 121 -3.45 12.33 -2.38
N LYS A 122 -3.92 11.08 -2.20
CA LYS A 122 -5.20 10.82 -1.56
C LYS A 122 -5.19 11.62 -0.26
N THR A 123 -6.04 12.64 -0.19
CA THR A 123 -6.24 13.39 1.04
C THR A 123 -6.90 12.44 2.01
N ILE A 124 -6.09 11.81 2.84
CA ILE A 124 -6.54 10.99 3.95
C ILE A 124 -7.35 11.89 4.87
N SER A 125 -8.47 11.39 5.37
CA SER A 125 -9.26 12.14 6.33
C SER A 125 -8.44 12.43 7.59
N TYR A 126 -8.79 13.52 8.27
CA TYR A 126 -8.14 13.87 9.54
C TYR A 126 -8.21 12.73 10.57
N TYR A 127 -9.33 12.00 10.59
CA TYR A 127 -9.54 10.83 11.45
C TYR A 127 -8.62 9.66 11.10
N GLU A 128 -8.57 9.26 9.82
CA GLU A 128 -7.68 8.17 9.37
C GLU A 128 -6.20 8.52 9.60
N LYS A 129 -5.83 9.79 9.43
CA LYS A 129 -4.48 10.28 9.71
C LYS A 129 -4.12 10.08 11.18
N PHE A 130 -5.05 10.37 12.09
CA PHE A 130 -4.88 10.16 13.52
C PHE A 130 -4.81 8.67 13.90
N GLU A 131 -5.69 7.83 13.35
CA GLU A 131 -5.63 6.38 13.59
C GLU A 131 -4.30 5.82 13.14
N LEU A 132 -3.86 6.18 11.93
CA LEU A 132 -2.56 5.78 11.41
C LEU A 132 -1.42 6.25 12.31
N LEU A 133 -1.43 7.52 12.73
CA LEU A 133 -0.40 8.07 13.62
C LEU A 133 -0.35 7.33 14.96
N SER A 134 -1.51 6.95 15.50
CA SER A 134 -1.61 6.18 16.75
C SER A 134 -0.99 4.78 16.59
N VAL A 135 -1.25 4.12 15.47
CA VAL A 135 -0.66 2.80 15.17
C VAL A 135 0.84 2.90 14.93
N VAL A 136 1.30 3.93 14.21
CA VAL A 136 2.72 4.22 13.97
C VAL A 136 3.45 4.44 15.30
N LEU A 137 2.88 5.24 16.21
CA LEU A 137 3.45 5.48 17.54
C LEU A 137 3.49 4.21 18.41
N LYS A 138 2.52 3.30 18.25
CA LYS A 138 2.51 1.99 18.92
C LYS A 138 3.66 1.08 18.46
N HIS A 139 4.07 1.20 17.19
CA HIS A 139 5.08 0.34 16.56
C HIS A 139 6.48 0.96 16.49
N ARG A 140 6.69 2.12 17.12
CA ARG A 140 8.02 2.72 17.22
C ARG A 140 8.85 1.99 18.28
N ASP A 141 10.12 1.80 17.99
CA ASP A 141 11.09 1.30 18.96
C ASP A 141 11.70 2.45 19.80
N ALA A 142 12.68 2.12 20.65
CA ALA A 142 13.39 3.09 21.48
C ALA A 142 14.20 4.12 20.66
N SER A 143 14.52 3.80 19.41
CA SER A 143 15.22 4.67 18.45
C SER A 143 14.26 5.54 17.62
N ASN A 144 12.95 5.48 17.91
CA ASN A 144 11.85 6.06 17.13
C ASN A 144 11.72 5.49 15.71
N GLU A 145 12.28 4.33 15.43
CA GLU A 145 12.14 3.64 14.15
C GLU A 145 10.90 2.75 14.16
N VAL A 146 10.22 2.66 13.01
CA VAL A 146 8.98 1.89 12.87
C VAL A 146 9.19 0.75 11.89
N ASN A 147 8.90 -0.46 12.35
CA ASN A 147 8.92 -1.63 11.49
C ASN A 147 7.70 -1.61 10.54
N PHE A 148 7.95 -1.33 9.25
CA PHE A 148 6.90 -1.26 8.23
C PHE A 148 6.05 -2.52 8.16
N TYR A 149 6.66 -3.71 8.25
CA TYR A 149 5.92 -4.97 8.10
C TYR A 149 5.04 -5.26 9.30
N ALA A 150 5.50 -4.90 10.51
CA ALA A 150 4.67 -4.97 11.70
C ALA A 150 3.48 -3.99 11.62
N LEU A 151 3.75 -2.75 11.18
CA LEU A 151 2.71 -1.75 10.92
C LEU A 151 1.70 -2.23 9.86
N LYS A 152 2.18 -2.80 8.76
CA LYS A 152 1.34 -3.34 7.68
C LYS A 152 0.45 -4.48 8.19
N ARG A 153 1.02 -5.41 8.94
CA ARG A 153 0.28 -6.53 9.53
C ARG A 153 -0.84 -6.05 10.44
N GLU A 154 -0.60 -5.02 11.25
CA GLU A 154 -1.64 -4.46 12.12
C GLU A 154 -2.80 -3.84 11.32
N ILE A 155 -2.49 -3.13 10.23
CA ILE A 155 -3.49 -2.38 9.44
C ILE A 155 -4.31 -3.29 8.52
N TYR A 156 -3.66 -4.26 7.85
CA TYR A 156 -4.31 -5.08 6.81
C TYR A 156 -4.41 -6.58 7.18
N GLY A 157 -3.96 -6.95 8.38
CA GLY A 157 -3.98 -8.33 8.87
C GLY A 157 -2.89 -9.23 8.28
N ASN A 158 -2.85 -10.48 8.75
CA ASN A 158 -1.80 -11.47 8.41
C ASN A 158 -1.75 -11.83 6.91
N SER A 159 -2.87 -11.69 6.19
CA SER A 159 -2.90 -11.97 4.74
C SER A 159 -2.03 -11.00 3.92
N SER A 160 -1.75 -9.82 4.47
CA SER A 160 -0.93 -8.78 3.85
C SER A 160 0.57 -8.94 4.09
N GLU A 161 0.99 -9.96 4.86
CA GLU A 161 2.41 -10.18 5.21
C GLU A 161 3.31 -10.40 4.00
N LYS A 162 2.71 -10.84 2.88
CA LYS A 162 3.45 -11.09 1.64
C LYS A 162 4.21 -9.83 1.26
N ARG A 163 5.53 -9.98 1.17
CA ARG A 163 6.45 -8.89 0.80
C ARG A 163 6.23 -8.42 -0.64
N THR A 164 5.54 -9.20 -1.47
CA THR A 164 5.13 -8.89 -2.85
C THR A 164 3.75 -8.23 -2.96
N ASP A 165 3.09 -7.95 -1.84
CA ASP A 165 1.75 -7.38 -1.83
C ASP A 165 1.76 -5.88 -2.21
N TYR A 166 1.72 -5.65 -3.53
CA TYR A 166 1.79 -4.32 -4.14
C TYR A 166 0.72 -3.37 -3.59
N THR A 167 -0.53 -3.81 -3.57
CA THR A 167 -1.69 -2.97 -3.27
C THR A 167 -1.58 -2.39 -1.86
N HIS A 168 -1.31 -3.25 -0.87
CA HIS A 168 -1.18 -2.80 0.52
C HIS A 168 0.10 -2.02 0.77
N ASN A 169 1.22 -2.38 0.11
CA ASN A 169 2.47 -1.64 0.24
C ASN A 169 2.35 -0.20 -0.30
N MET A 170 1.63 -0.01 -1.41
CA MET A 170 1.38 1.30 -1.99
C MET A 170 0.39 2.11 -1.16
N ASP A 171 -0.73 1.52 -0.72
CA ASP A 171 -1.70 2.20 0.13
C ASP A 171 -1.05 2.71 1.43
N LEU A 172 -0.26 1.87 2.10
CA LEU A 172 0.45 2.27 3.32
C LEU A 172 1.48 3.36 3.05
N ARG A 173 2.18 3.33 1.91
CA ARG A 173 3.10 4.40 1.53
C ARG A 173 2.38 5.73 1.38
N TRP A 174 1.27 5.77 0.64
CA TRP A 174 0.49 7.00 0.48
C TRP A 174 0.01 7.52 1.83
N LYS A 175 -0.39 6.60 2.70
CA LYS A 175 -0.79 6.88 4.07
C LYS A 175 0.32 7.55 4.90
N LEU A 176 1.52 6.99 4.85
CA LEU A 176 2.69 7.52 5.55
C LEU A 176 3.21 8.83 4.96
N LEU A 177 3.10 9.04 3.64
CA LEU A 177 3.46 10.31 3.00
C LEU A 177 2.62 11.48 3.55
N ALA A 178 1.34 11.27 3.83
CA ALA A 178 0.51 12.31 4.43
C ALA A 178 0.93 12.66 5.88
N LEU A 179 1.49 11.70 6.62
CA LEU A 179 2.11 11.96 7.94
C LEU A 179 3.45 12.67 7.80
N GLN A 180 4.20 12.40 6.72
CA GLN A 180 5.42 13.13 6.42
C GLN A 180 5.12 14.60 6.09
N GLU A 181 4.04 14.88 5.38
CA GLU A 181 3.62 16.24 5.05
C GLU A 181 3.26 17.08 6.28
N SER A 182 2.74 16.48 7.36
CA SER A 182 2.57 17.15 8.66
C SER A 182 3.83 17.18 9.51
N GLY A 183 4.93 16.56 9.05
CA GLY A 183 6.16 16.45 9.80
C GLY A 183 6.11 15.46 10.95
N ASP A 184 5.11 14.57 11.01
CA ASP A 184 4.96 13.57 12.09
C ASP A 184 5.94 12.40 11.91
N VAL A 185 6.28 12.06 10.67
CA VAL A 185 7.25 11.03 10.33
C VAL A 185 8.24 11.52 9.29
N SER A 186 9.40 10.87 9.23
CA SER A 186 10.43 11.09 8.21
C SER A 186 10.86 9.75 7.62
N PHE A 187 11.29 9.76 6.37
CA PHE A 187 11.97 8.63 5.75
C PHE A 187 13.46 8.96 5.66
N LYS A 188 14.34 8.12 6.23
CA LYS A 188 15.80 8.34 6.11
C LYS A 188 16.30 8.18 4.67
N ASP A 189 15.59 7.39 3.87
CA ASP A 189 15.86 7.19 2.45
C ASP A 189 14.51 7.07 1.73
N GLU A 190 14.23 8.00 0.80
CA GLU A 190 13.02 7.99 -0.01
C GLU A 190 12.87 6.71 -0.87
N VAL A 191 14.00 6.06 -1.15
CA VAL A 191 14.11 4.90 -2.03
C VAL A 191 13.88 3.60 -1.21
N LEU A 192 14.30 3.58 0.06
CA LEU A 192 14.15 2.45 1.02
C LEU A 192 13.07 2.70 2.10
N TYR A 193 11.95 3.29 1.73
CA TYR A 193 10.92 3.69 2.70
C TYR A 193 10.27 2.50 3.47
N LEU A 194 10.41 1.26 3.01
CA LEU A 194 9.91 0.06 3.73
C LEU A 194 10.76 -0.32 4.95
N SER A 195 11.96 0.25 5.12
CA SER A 195 12.85 -0.08 6.24
C SER A 195 13.24 1.12 7.10
N ASN A 196 12.85 2.34 6.71
CA ASN A 196 13.50 3.55 7.20
C ASN A 196 12.50 4.63 7.68
N ILE A 197 11.41 4.22 8.32
CA ILE A 197 10.41 5.15 8.88
C ILE A 197 10.88 5.57 10.27
N THR A 198 11.01 6.88 10.50
CA THR A 198 11.32 7.44 11.81
C THR A 198 10.19 8.37 12.25
N VAL A 199 9.75 8.22 13.50
CA VAL A 199 8.76 9.11 14.11
C VAL A 199 9.44 10.37 14.62
N ASN A 200 8.93 11.53 14.22
CA ASN A 200 9.44 12.82 14.65
C ASN A 200 8.77 13.24 15.98
N PRO A 201 9.40 14.12 16.79
CA PRO A 201 8.80 14.65 18.01
C PRO A 201 7.44 15.34 17.77
N GLN A 202 7.25 15.91 16.58
CA GLN A 202 6.00 16.55 16.16
C GLN A 202 4.78 15.61 16.24
N ALA A 203 4.97 14.30 16.06
CA ALA A 203 3.90 13.30 16.18
C ALA A 203 3.15 13.38 17.52
N LEU A 204 3.86 13.59 18.62
CA LEU A 204 3.24 13.68 19.94
C LEU A 204 2.43 14.97 20.10
N ASN A 205 2.92 16.07 19.50
CA ASN A 205 2.19 17.34 19.47
C ASN A 205 0.90 17.19 18.68
N THR A 206 0.97 16.61 17.48
CA THR A 206 -0.18 16.35 16.62
C THR A 206 -1.21 15.45 17.29
N LEU A 207 -0.77 14.36 17.94
CA LEU A 207 -1.64 13.46 18.69
C LEU A 207 -2.35 14.17 19.86
N SER A 208 -1.62 14.98 20.63
CA SER A 208 -2.19 15.71 21.76
C SER A 208 -3.17 16.80 21.32
N ALA A 209 -2.89 17.48 20.20
CA ALA A 209 -3.79 18.46 19.60
C ALA A 209 -5.11 17.81 19.18
N TYR A 210 -5.03 16.67 18.49
CA TYR A 210 -6.20 15.89 18.10
C TYR A 210 -7.06 15.51 19.32
N GLN A 211 -6.44 14.91 20.34
CA GLN A 211 -7.18 14.49 21.54
C GLN A 211 -7.87 15.66 22.25
N ARG A 212 -7.27 16.85 22.20
CA ARG A 212 -7.86 18.07 22.76
C ARG A 212 -9.04 18.55 21.92
N GLU A 213 -8.91 18.55 20.61
CA GLU A 213 -9.97 18.96 19.68
C GLU A 213 -11.16 18.00 19.74
N GLU A 214 -10.91 16.70 19.79
CA GLU A 214 -11.92 15.66 19.94
C GLU A 214 -12.68 15.79 21.26
N ARG A 215 -11.99 16.11 22.37
CA ARG A 215 -12.66 16.43 23.65
C ARG A 215 -13.57 17.66 23.51
N LYS A 216 -13.07 18.75 22.91
CA LYS A 216 -13.88 19.96 22.68
C LYS A 216 -15.09 19.68 21.80
N HIS A 217 -14.95 18.84 20.77
CA HIS A 217 -16.04 18.48 19.89
C HIS A 217 -17.12 17.69 20.64
N ARG A 218 -16.74 16.69 21.42
CA ARG A 218 -17.68 15.94 22.28
C ARG A 218 -18.39 16.83 23.30
N ASP A 219 -17.65 17.74 23.93
CA ASP A 219 -18.23 18.69 24.88
C ASP A 219 -19.21 19.64 24.18
N SER A 220 -18.89 20.10 22.97
CA SER A 220 -19.77 20.94 22.15
C SER A 220 -21.05 20.21 21.75
N ILE A 221 -20.95 18.93 21.32
CA ILE A 221 -22.12 18.09 21.01
C ILE A 221 -22.99 17.91 22.25
N ARG A 222 -22.36 17.65 23.42
CA ARG A 222 -23.08 17.48 24.69
C ARG A 222 -23.83 18.76 25.07
N MET A 223 -23.17 19.92 24.96
CA MET A 223 -23.78 21.22 25.25
C MET A 223 -24.92 21.55 24.28
N ALA A 224 -24.74 21.27 22.99
CA ALA A 224 -25.80 21.45 21.99
C ALA A 224 -27.04 20.60 22.33
N ARG A 225 -26.85 19.33 22.74
CA ARG A 225 -27.97 18.49 23.19
C ARG A 225 -28.67 19.04 24.43
N ILE A 226 -27.91 19.52 25.43
CA ILE A 226 -28.49 20.13 26.63
C ILE A 226 -29.31 21.38 26.26
N GLN A 227 -28.78 22.25 25.40
CA GLN A 227 -29.48 23.44 24.91
C GLN A 227 -30.76 23.09 24.15
N GLN A 228 -30.71 22.06 23.29
CA GLN A 228 -31.90 21.56 22.58
C GLN A 228 -32.96 21.06 23.57
N THR A 229 -32.58 20.31 24.60
CA THR A 229 -33.50 19.84 25.64
C THR A 229 -34.13 21.01 26.41
N ILE A 230 -33.33 22.00 26.81
CA ILE A 230 -33.84 23.19 27.52
C ILE A 230 -34.81 23.97 26.61
N ALA A 231 -34.45 24.21 25.36
CA ALA A 231 -35.30 24.91 24.40
C ALA A 231 -36.63 24.17 24.18
N PHE A 232 -36.60 22.84 24.11
CA PHE A 232 -37.80 22.02 24.00
C PHE A 232 -38.71 22.12 25.23
N LEU A 233 -38.14 22.10 26.44
CA LEU A 233 -38.91 22.28 27.67
C LEU A 233 -39.54 23.68 27.77
N LEU A 234 -38.79 24.72 27.39
CA LEU A 234 -39.31 26.09 27.32
C LEU A 234 -40.43 26.22 26.31
N PHE A 235 -40.30 25.58 25.14
CA PHE A 235 -41.35 25.53 24.13
C PHE A 235 -42.63 24.88 24.68
N ILE A 236 -42.53 23.73 25.34
CA ILE A 236 -43.67 23.07 25.98
C ILE A 236 -44.31 23.99 27.04
N SER A 237 -43.50 24.61 27.89
CA SER A 237 -44.00 25.52 28.93
C SER A 237 -44.75 26.72 28.34
N ALA A 238 -44.24 27.31 27.26
CA ALA A 238 -44.90 28.40 26.55
C ALA A 238 -46.25 27.96 25.96
N VAL A 239 -46.31 26.79 25.31
CA VAL A 239 -47.55 26.22 24.76
C VAL A 239 -48.59 25.98 25.86
N ILE A 240 -48.17 25.41 26.99
CA ILE A 240 -49.04 25.18 28.15
C ILE A 240 -49.57 26.52 28.69
N ASN A 241 -48.70 27.52 28.84
CA ASN A 241 -49.09 28.82 29.37
C ASN A 241 -50.13 29.51 28.46
N VAL A 242 -49.88 29.52 27.13
CA VAL A 242 -50.82 30.05 26.13
C VAL A 242 -52.16 29.30 26.16
N TYR A 243 -52.14 27.98 26.30
CA TYR A 243 -53.36 27.17 26.40
C TYR A 243 -54.18 27.53 27.63
N PHE A 244 -53.54 27.68 28.80
CA PHE A 244 -54.22 28.07 30.03
C PHE A 244 -54.74 29.51 30.00
N THR A 245 -53.98 30.45 29.41
CA THR A 245 -54.47 31.84 29.23
C THR A 245 -55.68 31.88 28.31
N HIS A 246 -55.67 31.13 27.20
CA HIS A 246 -56.82 31.05 26.28
C HIS A 246 -58.08 30.42 26.91
N ILE A 247 -57.91 29.45 27.80
CA ILE A 247 -59.03 28.89 28.57
C ILE A 247 -59.57 29.90 29.57
N ALA A 248 -58.69 30.62 30.27
CA ALA A 248 -59.09 31.64 31.23
C ALA A 248 -59.90 32.77 30.56
N ASP A 249 -59.47 33.24 29.39
CA ASP A 249 -60.16 34.30 28.63
C ASP A 249 -61.53 33.85 28.06
N LYS A 250 -61.76 32.55 27.87
CA LYS A 250 -63.07 32.01 27.44
C LYS A 250 -64.02 31.68 28.60
N GLY A 251 -63.53 31.75 29.84
CA GLY A 251 -64.28 31.42 31.06
C GLY A 251 -65.01 32.61 31.71
N THR A 252 -64.90 33.81 31.14
CA THR A 252 -65.63 35.04 31.49
C THR A 252 -66.58 35.44 30.39
#